data_AF-A0A2E6PML8-F1
#
_entry.id   AF-A0A2E6PML8-F1
#
_cell.length_a   1.000
_cell.length_b   1.000
_cell.length_c   1.000
_cell.angle_alpha   90.00
_cell.angle_beta   90.00
_cell.angle_gamma   90.00
#
_symmetry.space_group_name_H-M   'P 1'
#
loop_
_entity.id
_entity.type
_entity.pdbx_description
1 polymer ?
#
loop_
_entity_poly.entity_id
_entity_poly.type
_entity_poly.pdbx_seq_one_letter_code
_entity_poly.pdbx_strand_id
1 'polypeptide(L)'
;MARTFRLALAQINPTVGDIPGNTTKILEYLERAREAQADLVAFPEMATTGYPPEDLLFKKSFLTDNVAAMEKITEAADGIAVVLGYVNVLSLERPSEELGPQITNAAALGHDGDLVDVYHKIFLPNYGVFDEQRYFQKGSVCPVYRIGGVLIGVNICEDIWYPVGPTSVQCQTGAELIVNINASPFHAGKRAFREEMIAQRASENGITVAYVNTVGGQDELVFDGGSMIYDGSGELLARGPTFEESLLITDLEFPDEIAEPKPEPVGARAAALNAVGEPKALTVSNVAPGDKTELEIQPLAPAMNGPEEVYRALVMGTGDYLRKSGFSKALIGLSGGVDSALTAVVAADALGKDNVVGITMPSRYSSRGSISDSEQLAKNLSMELWEVPIEPAHQAFTDMLEERFNGTDANVAEENVQARVRGNVLMTVSNKFGWIVLTTGNKSEMAMGYATLYGDMAGGFAVLKDVPKTTVYELCRWRNGQGQAFGTIDDVIPAAILDKPPSAELREDQLDADSLPAYEVLDPVVEAYVEDDLSYQEMVARGYDPQVIRQVIAAVDRNEYKRRQAPPGVKITHRAFGKDRRLPIVNRYRQHDAG
;
A
#
# COMPACT_ATOMS: atom_id res chain seq x y z
N MET A 1 -22.86 -30.51 -21.78
CA MET A 1 -22.67 -29.25 -22.47
C MET A 1 -21.80 -28.27 -21.73
N ALA A 2 -21.32 -28.46 -20.50
CA ALA A 2 -20.67 -27.40 -19.71
C ALA A 2 -21.56 -26.15 -19.49
N ARG A 3 -21.60 -25.69 -18.25
CA ARG A 3 -22.25 -24.44 -17.84
C ARG A 3 -21.20 -23.33 -17.94
N THR A 4 -21.40 -22.39 -18.85
CA THR A 4 -20.57 -21.19 -18.97
C THR A 4 -21.06 -20.09 -18.04
N PHE A 5 -20.19 -19.64 -17.13
CA PHE A 5 -20.45 -18.57 -16.18
C PHE A 5 -19.51 -17.38 -16.44
N ARG A 6 -20.07 -16.20 -16.69
CA ARG A 6 -19.31 -14.99 -17.00
C ARG A 6 -19.11 -14.19 -15.72
N LEU A 7 -17.87 -14.15 -15.26
CA LEU A 7 -17.47 -13.44 -14.05
C LEU A 7 -16.78 -12.12 -14.42
N ALA A 8 -17.15 -11.05 -13.71
CA ALA A 8 -16.48 -9.77 -13.77
C ALA A 8 -15.83 -9.42 -12.41
N LEU A 9 -14.53 -9.13 -12.40
CA LEU A 9 -13.80 -8.65 -11.22
C LEU A 9 -13.48 -7.17 -11.41
N ALA A 10 -14.12 -6.31 -10.62
CA ALA A 10 -13.95 -4.86 -10.69
C ALA A 10 -12.79 -4.42 -9.78
N GLN A 11 -11.59 -4.34 -10.35
CA GLN A 11 -10.42 -3.78 -9.69
C GLN A 11 -10.48 -2.26 -9.73
N ILE A 12 -10.96 -1.65 -8.67
CA ILE A 12 -11.19 -0.20 -8.58
C ILE A 12 -10.28 0.45 -7.55
N ASN A 13 -10.19 1.79 -7.60
CA ASN A 13 -9.46 2.65 -6.66
C ASN A 13 -10.44 3.52 -5.85
N PRO A 14 -11.01 2.99 -4.75
CA PRO A 14 -11.84 3.77 -3.84
C PRO A 14 -11.00 4.80 -3.06
N THR A 15 -11.65 5.89 -2.66
CA THR A 15 -11.10 6.89 -1.74
C THR A 15 -11.76 6.74 -0.37
N VAL A 16 -10.95 6.63 0.68
CA VAL A 16 -11.47 6.52 2.05
C VAL A 16 -12.34 7.73 2.38
N GLY A 17 -13.59 7.51 2.81
CA GLY A 17 -14.50 8.59 3.19
C GLY A 17 -15.34 9.17 2.05
N ASP A 18 -14.93 9.04 0.79
CA ASP A 18 -15.69 9.55 -0.37
C ASP A 18 -16.75 8.55 -0.82
N ILE A 19 -17.71 8.27 0.06
CA ILE A 19 -18.80 7.33 -0.20
C ILE A 19 -19.57 7.68 -1.50
N PRO A 20 -19.92 8.95 -1.79
CA PRO A 20 -20.59 9.31 -3.04
C PRO A 20 -19.74 9.04 -4.29
N GLY A 21 -18.46 9.40 -4.26
CA GLY A 21 -17.53 9.15 -5.37
C GLY A 21 -17.32 7.65 -5.61
N ASN A 22 -17.09 6.89 -4.54
CA ASN A 22 -16.97 5.43 -4.59
C ASN A 22 -18.24 4.78 -5.14
N THR A 23 -19.42 5.21 -4.67
CA THR A 23 -20.72 4.72 -5.16
C THR A 23 -20.89 4.97 -6.65
N THR A 24 -20.52 6.16 -7.13
CA THR A 24 -20.60 6.51 -8.55
C THR A 24 -19.70 5.59 -9.39
N LYS A 25 -18.45 5.41 -8.96
CA LYS A 25 -17.49 4.50 -9.61
C LYS A 25 -17.99 3.05 -9.62
N ILE A 26 -18.55 2.57 -8.51
CA ILE A 26 -19.10 1.20 -8.43
C ILE A 26 -20.25 1.02 -9.44
N LEU A 27 -21.16 1.99 -9.53
CA LEU A 27 -22.27 1.95 -10.49
C LEU A 27 -21.78 1.97 -11.95
N GLU A 28 -20.73 2.74 -12.27
CA GLU A 28 -20.12 2.75 -13.60
C GLU A 28 -19.53 1.37 -13.97
N TYR A 29 -18.83 0.72 -13.03
CA TYR A 29 -18.26 -0.61 -13.26
C TYR A 29 -19.34 -1.70 -13.32
N LEU A 30 -20.41 -1.56 -12.54
CA LEU A 30 -21.59 -2.42 -12.61
C LEU A 30 -22.24 -2.36 -13.99
N GLU A 31 -22.42 -1.16 -14.55
CA GLU A 31 -22.96 -0.99 -15.91
C GLU A 31 -22.07 -1.68 -16.94
N ARG A 32 -20.75 -1.45 -16.90
CA ARG A 32 -19.78 -2.09 -17.81
C ARG A 32 -19.83 -3.61 -17.71
N ALA A 33 -20.02 -4.17 -16.52
CA ALA A 33 -20.17 -5.62 -16.34
C ALA A 33 -21.48 -6.13 -16.94
N ARG A 34 -22.58 -5.37 -16.81
CA ARG A 34 -23.87 -5.70 -17.42
C ARG A 34 -23.80 -5.64 -18.95
N GLU A 35 -23.16 -4.61 -19.51
CA GLU A 35 -22.92 -4.49 -20.96
C GLU A 35 -22.11 -5.68 -21.51
N ALA A 36 -21.18 -6.21 -20.71
CA ALA A 36 -20.42 -7.41 -21.03
C ALA A 36 -21.18 -8.72 -20.80
N GLN A 37 -22.45 -8.66 -20.37
CA GLN A 37 -23.32 -9.81 -20.07
C GLN A 37 -22.76 -10.71 -18.95
N ALA A 38 -22.09 -10.12 -17.95
CA ALA A 38 -21.62 -10.85 -16.79
C ALA A 38 -22.80 -11.36 -15.95
N ASP A 39 -22.70 -12.59 -15.45
CA ASP A 39 -23.69 -13.13 -14.51
C ASP A 39 -23.45 -12.58 -13.09
N LEU A 40 -22.19 -12.30 -12.76
CA LEU A 40 -21.78 -11.75 -11.47
C LEU A 40 -20.65 -10.74 -11.64
N VAL A 41 -20.75 -9.61 -10.93
CA VAL A 41 -19.64 -8.67 -10.72
C VAL A 41 -19.25 -8.62 -9.24
N ALA A 42 -17.95 -8.70 -8.97
CA ALA A 42 -17.39 -8.60 -7.63
C ALA A 42 -16.55 -7.34 -7.46
N PHE A 43 -16.78 -6.63 -6.36
CA PHE A 43 -16.03 -5.43 -5.97
C PHE A 43 -15.12 -5.72 -4.76
N PRO A 44 -14.03 -4.94 -4.57
CA PRO A 44 -13.08 -5.18 -3.50
C PRO A 44 -13.68 -5.06 -2.10
N GLU A 45 -12.92 -5.54 -1.11
CA GLU A 45 -13.23 -5.39 0.31
C GLU A 45 -13.45 -3.91 0.68
N MET A 46 -14.54 -3.61 1.40
CA MET A 46 -14.92 -2.26 1.82
C MET A 46 -14.90 -1.20 0.70
N ALA A 47 -15.24 -1.60 -0.54
CA ALA A 47 -15.28 -0.72 -1.71
C ALA A 47 -16.15 0.54 -1.52
N THR A 48 -17.26 0.46 -0.79
CA THR A 48 -18.14 1.62 -0.52
C THR A 48 -17.43 2.71 0.28
N THR A 49 -16.68 2.31 1.31
CA THR A 49 -16.04 3.23 2.24
C THR A 49 -14.61 3.59 1.86
N GLY A 50 -13.95 2.74 1.06
CA GLY A 50 -12.50 2.66 0.95
C GLY A 50 -11.85 1.93 2.14
N TYR A 51 -10.59 1.52 1.97
CA TYR A 51 -9.81 0.78 2.96
C TYR A 51 -8.41 1.39 3.16
N PRO A 52 -7.88 1.48 4.40
CA PRO A 52 -8.57 1.30 5.68
C PRO A 52 -9.25 2.60 6.16
N PRO A 53 -10.52 2.58 6.63
CA PRO A 53 -11.20 3.78 7.14
C PRO A 53 -10.87 4.14 8.60
N GLU A 54 -10.20 3.25 9.34
CA GLU A 54 -9.80 3.45 10.74
C GLU A 54 -10.97 3.91 11.65
N ASP A 55 -10.74 4.87 12.54
CA ASP A 55 -11.72 5.36 13.51
C ASP A 55 -12.91 6.10 12.86
N LEU A 56 -12.97 6.29 11.53
CA LEU A 56 -14.22 6.64 10.83
C LEU A 56 -15.32 5.62 11.11
N LEU A 57 -14.94 4.36 11.36
CA LEU A 57 -15.84 3.27 11.75
C LEU A 57 -16.57 3.52 13.08
N PHE A 58 -16.13 4.50 13.88
CA PHE A 58 -16.86 4.92 15.08
C PHE A 58 -17.88 6.03 14.81
N LYS A 59 -17.88 6.66 13.63
CA LYS A 59 -18.80 7.76 13.29
C LYS A 59 -20.12 7.20 12.74
N LYS A 60 -21.23 7.47 13.45
CA LYS A 60 -22.57 7.00 13.05
C LYS A 60 -22.96 7.44 11.64
N SER A 61 -22.72 8.71 11.28
CA SER A 61 -23.06 9.23 9.95
C SER A 61 -22.32 8.48 8.84
N PHE A 62 -21.02 8.24 9.01
CA PHE A 62 -20.21 7.47 8.06
C PHE A 62 -20.79 6.06 7.83
N LEU A 63 -21.18 5.38 8.91
CA LEU A 63 -21.80 4.06 8.82
C LEU A 63 -23.16 4.10 8.12
N THR A 64 -24.01 5.09 8.45
CA THR A 64 -25.33 5.27 7.83
C THR A 64 -25.21 5.58 6.33
N ASP A 65 -24.30 6.48 5.95
CA ASP A 65 -24.05 6.84 4.55
C ASP A 65 -23.54 5.63 3.75
N ASN A 66 -22.69 4.79 4.37
CA ASN A 66 -22.20 3.56 3.76
C ASN A 66 -23.33 2.53 3.53
N VAL A 67 -24.28 2.39 4.46
CA VAL A 67 -25.41 1.47 4.28
C VAL A 67 -26.33 1.97 3.16
N ALA A 68 -26.63 3.27 3.13
CA ALA A 68 -27.43 3.86 2.05
C ALA A 68 -26.76 3.72 0.67
N ALA A 69 -25.42 3.82 0.61
CA ALA A 69 -24.68 3.54 -0.61
C ALA A 69 -24.80 2.08 -1.05
N MET A 70 -24.66 1.13 -0.11
CA MET A 70 -24.86 -0.29 -0.39
C MET A 70 -26.26 -0.57 -0.94
N GLU A 71 -27.31 -0.05 -0.28
CA GLU A 71 -28.71 -0.20 -0.73
C GLU A 71 -28.90 0.29 -2.16
N LYS A 72 -28.40 1.50 -2.46
CA LYS A 72 -28.45 2.09 -3.82
C LYS A 72 -27.75 1.23 -4.87
N ILE A 73 -26.62 0.61 -4.52
CA ILE A 73 -25.87 -0.25 -5.44
C ILE A 73 -26.61 -1.57 -5.65
N THR A 74 -27.16 -2.17 -4.59
CA THR A 74 -27.96 -3.40 -4.71
C THR A 74 -29.25 -3.19 -5.49
N GLU A 75 -29.91 -2.04 -5.35
CA GLU A 75 -31.08 -1.66 -6.16
C GLU A 75 -30.75 -1.56 -7.65
N ALA A 76 -29.50 -1.26 -8.00
CA ALA A 76 -29.03 -1.19 -9.38
C ALA A 76 -28.64 -2.56 -9.98
N ALA A 77 -28.70 -3.65 -9.21
CA ALA A 77 -28.28 -4.99 -9.62
C ALA A 77 -29.31 -5.71 -10.53
N ASP A 78 -29.98 -4.99 -11.42
CA ASP A 78 -30.96 -5.58 -12.36
C ASP A 78 -30.28 -6.47 -13.40
N GLY A 79 -30.70 -7.74 -13.49
CA GLY A 79 -30.22 -8.72 -14.45
C GLY A 79 -28.80 -9.24 -14.20
N ILE A 80 -28.19 -8.91 -13.05
CA ILE A 80 -26.81 -9.29 -12.70
C ILE A 80 -26.67 -9.51 -11.18
N ALA A 81 -25.86 -10.47 -10.76
CA ALA A 81 -25.50 -10.61 -9.34
C ALA A 81 -24.33 -9.67 -8.98
N VAL A 82 -24.38 -9.08 -7.79
CA VAL A 82 -23.34 -8.16 -7.30
C VAL A 82 -22.82 -8.63 -5.95
N VAL A 83 -21.50 -8.80 -5.84
CA VAL A 83 -20.80 -8.99 -4.57
C VAL A 83 -20.09 -7.68 -4.22
N LEU A 84 -20.54 -7.00 -3.17
CA LEU A 84 -20.06 -5.66 -2.80
C LEU A 84 -19.46 -5.63 -1.39
N GLY A 85 -18.17 -5.30 -1.28
CA GLY A 85 -17.55 -5.03 0.01
C GLY A 85 -18.04 -3.73 0.64
N TYR A 86 -18.52 -3.80 1.88
CA TYR A 86 -19.01 -2.66 2.66
C TYR A 86 -18.90 -2.93 4.17
N VAL A 87 -19.30 -1.96 4.99
CA VAL A 87 -19.39 -2.14 6.45
C VAL A 87 -20.84 -2.46 6.83
N ASN A 88 -21.11 -3.64 7.37
CA ASN A 88 -22.44 -3.95 7.89
C ASN A 88 -22.62 -3.43 9.31
N VAL A 89 -23.81 -2.93 9.62
CA VAL A 89 -24.16 -2.37 10.94
C VAL A 89 -25.15 -3.29 11.64
N LEU A 90 -24.71 -3.93 12.72
CA LEU A 90 -25.57 -4.72 13.60
C LEU A 90 -26.28 -3.83 14.62
N SER A 91 -25.56 -2.83 15.15
CA SER A 91 -26.12 -1.80 16.02
C SER A 91 -25.26 -0.54 16.01
N LEU A 92 -25.91 0.62 15.87
CA LEU A 92 -25.27 1.93 16.03
C LEU A 92 -25.08 2.33 17.51
N GLU A 93 -25.65 1.56 18.44
CA GLU A 93 -25.46 1.80 19.87
C GLU A 93 -24.05 1.38 20.29
N ARG A 94 -23.43 2.23 21.10
CA ARG A 94 -22.11 1.95 21.68
C ARG A 94 -22.30 1.27 23.03
N PRO A 95 -21.71 0.09 23.26
CA PRO A 95 -21.81 -0.59 24.56
C PRO A 95 -21.15 0.18 25.70
N SER A 96 -20.09 0.96 25.42
CA SER A 96 -19.37 1.80 26.38
C SER A 96 -18.61 2.92 25.66
N GLU A 97 -17.90 3.79 26.40
CA GLU A 97 -17.01 4.80 25.79
C GLU A 97 -15.79 4.17 25.09
N GLU A 98 -15.37 2.98 25.52
CA GLU A 98 -14.20 2.26 24.99
C GLU A 98 -14.54 1.36 23.79
N LEU A 99 -15.81 0.99 23.63
CA LEU A 99 -16.28 0.10 22.56
C LEU A 99 -17.12 0.87 21.54
N GLY A 100 -16.76 0.70 20.28
CA GLY A 100 -17.48 1.31 19.15
C GLY A 100 -18.87 0.70 18.90
N PRO A 101 -19.54 1.15 17.82
CA PRO A 101 -20.72 0.50 17.28
C PRO A 101 -20.48 -0.99 17.00
N GLN A 102 -21.56 -1.79 16.98
CA GLN A 102 -21.48 -3.19 16.61
C GLN A 102 -21.57 -3.32 15.09
N ILE A 103 -20.44 -3.58 14.45
CA ILE A 103 -20.29 -3.62 12.99
C ILE A 103 -19.47 -4.85 12.56
N THR A 104 -19.58 -5.23 11.28
CA THR A 104 -18.76 -6.27 10.65
C THR A 104 -18.19 -5.78 9.33
N ASN A 105 -17.01 -6.29 8.96
CA ASN A 105 -16.48 -6.19 7.60
C ASN A 105 -17.22 -7.21 6.74
N ALA A 106 -17.94 -6.75 5.71
CA ALA A 106 -18.98 -7.54 5.09
C ALA A 106 -18.97 -7.46 3.56
N ALA A 107 -19.58 -8.47 2.94
CA ALA A 107 -19.89 -8.51 1.52
C ALA A 107 -21.40 -8.65 1.36
N ALA A 108 -22.04 -7.64 0.77
CA ALA A 108 -23.44 -7.71 0.37
C ALA A 108 -23.58 -8.49 -0.94
N LEU A 109 -24.57 -9.38 -1.02
CA LEU A 109 -24.97 -10.04 -2.25
C LEU A 109 -26.28 -9.41 -2.74
N GLY A 110 -26.22 -8.67 -3.85
CA GLY A 110 -27.39 -8.10 -4.52
C GLY A 110 -27.76 -8.89 -5.79
N HIS A 111 -29.05 -8.97 -6.11
CA HIS A 111 -29.55 -9.49 -7.39
C HIS A 111 -30.96 -8.98 -7.68
N ASP A 112 -31.22 -8.54 -8.91
CA ASP A 112 -32.53 -8.08 -9.41
C ASP A 112 -33.17 -6.99 -8.55
N GLY A 113 -32.31 -6.09 -8.05
CA GLY A 113 -32.71 -4.95 -7.22
C GLY A 113 -32.83 -5.25 -5.73
N ASP A 114 -32.69 -6.51 -5.31
CA ASP A 114 -32.82 -6.93 -3.91
C ASP A 114 -31.47 -7.23 -3.25
N LEU A 115 -31.34 -6.90 -1.97
CA LEU A 115 -30.29 -7.44 -1.10
C LEU A 115 -30.66 -8.87 -0.70
N VAL A 116 -29.95 -9.85 -1.25
CA VAL A 116 -30.23 -11.29 -1.08
C VAL A 116 -29.66 -11.84 0.22
N ASP A 117 -28.41 -11.52 0.53
CA ASP A 117 -27.72 -11.98 1.73
C ASP A 117 -26.51 -11.10 2.07
N VAL A 118 -25.96 -11.28 3.28
CA VAL A 118 -24.73 -10.60 3.71
C VAL A 118 -23.75 -11.61 4.31
N TYR A 119 -22.55 -11.66 3.75
CA TYR A 119 -21.42 -12.40 4.33
C TYR A 119 -20.63 -11.50 5.29
N HIS A 120 -20.20 -12.03 6.43
CA HIS A 120 -19.36 -11.33 7.40
C HIS A 120 -17.99 -12.01 7.48
N LYS A 121 -16.91 -11.24 7.32
CA LYS A 121 -15.52 -11.71 7.41
C LYS A 121 -15.29 -12.48 8.71
N ILE A 122 -14.68 -13.66 8.64
CA ILE A 122 -14.53 -14.56 9.80
C ILE A 122 -13.17 -14.38 10.45
N PHE A 123 -12.11 -14.31 9.64
CA PHE A 123 -10.75 -14.07 10.13
C PHE A 123 -10.41 -12.58 10.06
N LEU A 124 -10.30 -11.96 11.24
CA LEU A 124 -10.01 -10.54 11.39
C LEU A 124 -8.51 -10.35 11.70
N PRO A 125 -7.68 -9.90 10.74
CA PRO A 125 -6.26 -9.68 10.97
C PRO A 125 -6.05 -8.56 11.99
N ASN A 126 -5.13 -8.79 12.93
CA ASN A 126 -4.80 -7.83 13.98
C ASN A 126 -3.29 -7.80 14.25
N TYR A 127 -2.52 -7.74 13.17
CA TYR A 127 -1.06 -7.73 13.14
C TYR A 127 -0.56 -6.76 12.06
N GLY A 128 0.66 -6.25 12.22
CA GLY A 128 1.25 -5.28 11.28
C GLY A 128 0.41 -4.02 11.13
N VAL A 129 -0.05 -3.76 9.92
CA VAL A 129 -0.89 -2.59 9.56
C VAL A 129 -2.38 -2.77 9.90
N PHE A 130 -2.80 -3.97 10.29
CA PHE A 130 -4.20 -4.30 10.53
C PHE A 130 -4.54 -4.28 12.02
N ASP A 131 -5.66 -3.63 12.36
CA ASP A 131 -6.24 -3.60 13.70
C ASP A 131 -7.75 -3.98 13.63
N GLU A 132 -8.15 -4.96 12.79
CA GLU A 132 -9.58 -5.20 12.51
C GLU A 132 -10.39 -5.65 13.74
N GLN A 133 -9.76 -6.33 14.71
CA GLN A 133 -10.44 -6.73 15.95
C GLN A 133 -10.76 -5.55 16.87
N ARG A 134 -10.15 -4.38 16.62
CA ARG A 134 -10.55 -3.12 17.28
C ARG A 134 -11.93 -2.66 16.83
N TYR A 135 -12.29 -2.95 15.57
CA TYR A 135 -13.45 -2.35 14.91
C TYR A 135 -14.60 -3.31 14.71
N PHE A 136 -14.31 -4.55 14.31
CA PHE A 136 -15.30 -5.46 13.76
C PHE A 136 -15.55 -6.67 14.67
N GLN A 137 -16.80 -7.13 14.65
CA GLN A 137 -17.14 -8.48 15.10
C GLN A 137 -16.92 -9.47 13.95
N LYS A 138 -16.46 -10.67 14.29
CA LYS A 138 -16.27 -11.74 13.30
C LYS A 138 -17.59 -12.37 12.89
N GLY A 139 -17.66 -12.83 11.64
CA GLY A 139 -18.72 -13.71 11.16
C GLY A 139 -18.65 -15.12 11.73
N SER A 140 -19.69 -15.90 11.45
CA SER A 140 -19.80 -17.31 11.87
C SER A 140 -20.52 -18.21 10.85
N VAL A 141 -20.82 -17.70 9.65
CA VAL A 141 -21.60 -18.42 8.63
C VAL A 141 -20.83 -18.42 7.31
N CYS A 142 -20.79 -19.56 6.64
CA CYS A 142 -20.09 -19.81 5.39
C CYS A 142 -21.11 -20.17 4.30
N PRO A 143 -21.71 -19.17 3.63
CA PRO A 143 -22.75 -19.38 2.64
C PRO A 143 -22.19 -19.85 1.29
N VAL A 144 -23.00 -20.64 0.58
CA VAL A 144 -22.85 -21.01 -0.83
C VAL A 144 -24.13 -20.62 -1.57
N TYR A 145 -23.97 -19.85 -2.64
CA TYR A 145 -25.05 -19.27 -3.42
C TYR A 145 -25.14 -19.95 -4.78
N ARG A 146 -26.33 -20.41 -5.17
CA ARG A 146 -26.58 -20.85 -6.55
C ARG A 146 -26.95 -19.63 -7.40
N ILE A 147 -26.07 -19.21 -8.32
CA ILE A 147 -26.24 -18.05 -9.21
C ILE A 147 -25.97 -18.53 -10.63
N GLY A 148 -26.88 -18.30 -11.58
CA GLY A 148 -26.71 -18.78 -12.96
C GLY A 148 -26.51 -20.29 -13.04
N GLY A 149 -26.99 -21.04 -12.04
CA GLY A 149 -26.77 -22.48 -11.90
C GLY A 149 -25.41 -22.91 -11.35
N VAL A 150 -24.46 -22.02 -11.07
CA VAL A 150 -23.14 -22.32 -10.45
C VAL A 150 -23.22 -22.12 -8.93
N LEU A 151 -22.56 -22.98 -8.16
CA LEU A 151 -22.46 -22.86 -6.70
C LEU A 151 -21.25 -22.00 -6.30
N ILE A 152 -21.50 -20.84 -5.71
CA ILE A 152 -20.49 -19.81 -5.44
C ILE A 152 -20.36 -19.57 -3.94
N GLY A 153 -19.15 -19.75 -3.39
CA GLY A 153 -18.79 -19.26 -2.06
C GLY A 153 -18.25 -17.83 -2.14
N VAL A 154 -18.65 -16.97 -1.20
CA VAL A 154 -18.07 -15.62 -1.05
C VAL A 154 -17.30 -15.58 0.27
N ASN A 155 -16.08 -15.02 0.25
CA ASN A 155 -15.33 -14.71 1.47
C ASN A 155 -14.42 -13.49 1.28
N ILE A 156 -13.81 -13.00 2.36
CA ILE A 156 -13.13 -11.69 2.37
C ILE A 156 -11.68 -11.85 2.82
N CYS A 157 -10.76 -11.48 1.92
CA CYS A 157 -9.34 -11.28 2.21
C CYS A 157 -8.71 -12.38 3.06
N GLU A 158 -8.39 -12.08 4.32
CA GLU A 158 -7.77 -12.98 5.32
C GLU A 158 -8.40 -14.38 5.39
N ASP A 159 -9.70 -14.51 5.08
CA ASP A 159 -10.43 -15.78 5.08
C ASP A 159 -9.79 -16.88 4.19
N ILE A 160 -9.10 -16.52 3.10
CA ILE A 160 -8.51 -17.50 2.17
C ILE A 160 -7.07 -17.93 2.54
N TRP A 161 -6.40 -17.20 3.42
CA TRP A 161 -4.97 -17.40 3.69
C TRP A 161 -4.66 -18.70 4.44
N TYR A 162 -5.65 -19.28 5.12
CA TYR A 162 -5.49 -20.48 5.94
C TYR A 162 -5.88 -21.77 5.20
N PRO A 163 -5.17 -22.90 5.44
CA PRO A 163 -5.52 -24.18 4.81
C PRO A 163 -6.92 -24.68 5.21
N VAL A 164 -7.35 -24.40 6.44
CA VAL A 164 -8.70 -24.64 6.93
C VAL A 164 -9.35 -23.31 7.28
N GLY A 165 -10.36 -22.94 6.51
CA GLY A 165 -11.05 -21.66 6.64
C GLY A 165 -12.42 -21.68 5.96
N PRO A 166 -13.04 -20.51 5.74
CA PRO A 166 -14.36 -20.40 5.13
C PRO A 166 -14.46 -21.12 3.77
N THR A 167 -13.41 -21.01 2.95
CA THR A 167 -13.29 -21.77 1.68
C THR A 167 -13.50 -23.27 1.89
N SER A 168 -12.90 -23.86 2.93
CA SER A 168 -13.01 -25.31 3.20
C SER A 168 -14.44 -25.71 3.58
N VAL A 169 -15.16 -24.88 4.33
CA VAL A 169 -16.58 -25.10 4.69
C VAL A 169 -17.48 -24.94 3.46
N GLN A 170 -17.21 -23.95 2.62
CA GLN A 170 -17.95 -23.72 1.37
C GLN A 170 -17.74 -24.88 0.38
N CYS A 171 -16.51 -25.38 0.26
CA CYS A 171 -16.21 -26.57 -0.54
C CYS A 171 -16.92 -27.83 -0.03
N GLN A 172 -17.09 -27.96 1.29
CA GLN A 172 -17.84 -29.08 1.88
C GLN A 172 -19.33 -29.01 1.50
N THR A 173 -19.87 -27.81 1.36
CA THR A 173 -21.27 -27.54 0.95
C THR A 173 -21.48 -27.69 -0.57
N GLY A 174 -20.40 -27.89 -1.35
CA GLY A 174 -20.46 -28.11 -2.80
C GLY A 174 -20.13 -26.88 -3.65
N ALA A 175 -19.47 -25.85 -3.10
CA ALA A 175 -19.00 -24.72 -3.90
C ALA A 175 -18.12 -25.18 -5.08
N GLU A 176 -18.31 -24.52 -6.23
CA GLU A 176 -17.59 -24.72 -7.49
C GLU A 176 -16.67 -23.53 -7.81
N LEU A 177 -17.05 -22.35 -7.33
CA LEU A 177 -16.29 -21.11 -7.43
C LEU A 177 -16.22 -20.44 -6.05
N ILE A 178 -15.03 -19.93 -5.70
CA ILE A 178 -14.87 -18.97 -4.60
C ILE A 178 -14.61 -17.59 -5.18
N VAL A 179 -15.41 -16.60 -4.75
CA VAL A 179 -15.15 -15.18 -4.98
C VAL A 179 -14.61 -14.58 -3.68
N ASN A 180 -13.31 -14.29 -3.68
CA ASN A 180 -12.61 -13.67 -2.56
C ASN A 180 -12.36 -12.19 -2.86
N ILE A 181 -12.93 -11.28 -2.06
CA ILE A 181 -12.79 -9.82 -2.22
C ILE A 181 -11.75 -9.27 -1.25
N ASN A 182 -10.87 -8.36 -1.69
CA ASN A 182 -9.65 -8.01 -0.96
C ASN A 182 -9.34 -6.52 -0.96
N ALA A 183 -8.73 -6.08 0.14
CA ALA A 183 -7.88 -4.91 0.22
C ALA A 183 -6.50 -5.34 0.73
N SER A 184 -5.74 -6.07 -0.10
CA SER A 184 -4.42 -6.63 0.26
C SER A 184 -3.32 -5.64 -0.09
N PRO A 185 -2.65 -5.02 0.90
CA PRO A 185 -1.64 -3.99 0.65
C PRO A 185 -0.38 -4.61 0.01
N PHE A 186 0.30 -3.80 -0.78
CA PHE A 186 1.58 -4.07 -1.42
C PHE A 186 2.72 -4.13 -0.39
N HIS A 187 3.65 -5.04 -0.67
CA HIS A 187 5.07 -4.86 -0.38
C HIS A 187 5.85 -5.61 -1.47
N ALA A 188 7.11 -5.26 -1.66
CA ALA A 188 7.98 -5.90 -2.64
C ALA A 188 7.95 -7.43 -2.48
N GLY A 189 7.84 -8.14 -3.61
CA GLY A 189 7.78 -9.60 -3.67
C GLY A 189 6.44 -10.24 -3.25
N LYS A 190 5.49 -9.51 -2.65
CA LYS A 190 4.22 -10.10 -2.12
C LYS A 190 3.41 -10.80 -3.19
N ARG A 191 3.39 -10.26 -4.42
CA ARG A 191 2.62 -10.79 -5.55
C ARG A 191 2.91 -12.28 -5.78
N ALA A 192 4.19 -12.66 -5.84
CA ALA A 192 4.58 -14.04 -6.10
C ALA A 192 4.08 -14.99 -5.01
N PHE A 193 4.25 -14.61 -3.74
CA PHE A 193 3.73 -15.38 -2.60
C PHE A 193 2.20 -15.49 -2.62
N ARG A 194 1.50 -14.39 -2.95
CA ARG A 194 0.04 -14.35 -3.07
C ARG A 194 -0.45 -15.29 -4.17
N GLU A 195 0.16 -15.23 -5.37
CA GLU A 195 -0.18 -16.08 -6.51
C GLU A 195 0.02 -17.57 -6.17
N GLU A 196 1.16 -17.94 -5.57
CA GLU A 196 1.44 -19.32 -5.15
C GLU A 196 0.41 -19.81 -4.12
N MET A 197 0.12 -18.99 -3.10
CA MET A 197 -0.86 -19.32 -2.07
C MET A 197 -2.26 -19.56 -2.67
N ILE A 198 -2.72 -18.71 -3.58
CA ILE A 198 -4.04 -18.85 -4.21
C ILE A 198 -4.09 -20.10 -5.10
N ALA A 199 -3.06 -20.34 -5.92
CA ALA A 199 -2.95 -21.56 -6.73
C ALA A 199 -3.00 -22.83 -5.88
N GLN A 200 -2.32 -22.82 -4.73
CA GLN A 200 -2.37 -23.90 -3.75
C GLN A 200 -3.79 -24.07 -3.18
N ARG A 201 -4.48 -22.99 -2.80
CA ARG A 201 -5.85 -23.07 -2.27
C ARG A 201 -6.84 -23.61 -3.29
N ALA A 202 -6.71 -23.23 -4.56
CA ALA A 202 -7.53 -23.71 -5.64
C ALA A 202 -7.34 -25.23 -5.87
N SER A 203 -6.08 -25.66 -6.03
CA SER A 203 -5.73 -27.07 -6.26
C SER A 203 -6.03 -28.00 -5.08
N GLU A 204 -5.77 -27.58 -3.83
CA GLU A 204 -6.04 -28.38 -2.63
C GLU A 204 -7.53 -28.67 -2.44
N ASN A 205 -8.40 -27.77 -2.90
CA ASN A 205 -9.85 -27.90 -2.75
C ASN A 205 -10.54 -28.39 -4.02
N GLY A 206 -9.84 -28.41 -5.16
CA GLY A 206 -10.38 -28.76 -6.47
C GLY A 206 -11.42 -27.76 -6.96
N ILE A 207 -11.21 -26.46 -6.69
CA ILE A 207 -12.21 -25.41 -6.88
C ILE A 207 -11.62 -24.21 -7.63
N THR A 208 -12.43 -23.58 -8.48
CA THR A 208 -12.04 -22.31 -9.12
C THR A 208 -12.01 -21.20 -8.06
N VAL A 209 -10.96 -20.38 -8.06
CA VAL A 209 -10.81 -19.26 -7.13
C VAL A 209 -10.62 -17.97 -7.91
N ALA A 210 -11.55 -17.04 -7.71
CA ALA A 210 -11.47 -15.68 -8.21
C ALA A 210 -11.11 -14.72 -7.07
N TYR A 211 -10.03 -13.97 -7.25
CA TYR A 211 -9.45 -13.04 -6.28
C TYR A 211 -9.51 -11.63 -6.85
N VAL A 212 -10.38 -10.78 -6.30
CA VAL A 212 -10.43 -9.36 -6.67
C VAL A 212 -9.80 -8.52 -5.57
N ASN A 213 -8.84 -7.68 -5.95
CA ASN A 213 -8.13 -6.79 -5.05
C ASN A 213 -8.37 -5.33 -5.42
N THR A 214 -8.43 -4.47 -4.41
CA THR A 214 -8.41 -3.03 -4.62
C THR A 214 -7.05 -2.58 -5.19
N VAL A 215 -7.03 -1.41 -5.81
CA VAL A 215 -5.80 -0.77 -6.31
C VAL A 215 -5.76 0.70 -5.88
N GLY A 216 -4.58 1.28 -5.68
CA GLY A 216 -4.44 2.69 -5.32
C GLY A 216 -3.67 2.94 -4.02
N GLY A 217 -3.34 4.21 -3.76
CA GLY A 217 -2.71 4.67 -2.52
C GLY A 217 -3.75 5.10 -1.47
N GLN A 218 -3.47 4.80 -0.20
CA GLN A 218 -4.17 5.32 0.97
C GLN A 218 -3.17 5.54 2.12
N ASP A 219 -2.92 6.81 2.45
CA ASP A 219 -1.91 7.23 3.43
C ASP A 219 -0.53 6.58 3.18
N GLU A 220 -0.09 5.67 4.05
CA GLU A 220 1.19 4.96 3.90
C GLU A 220 1.08 3.71 3.03
N LEU A 221 -0.12 3.19 2.80
CA LEU A 221 -0.35 1.94 2.08
C LEU A 221 -0.55 2.18 0.59
N VAL A 222 -0.11 1.21 -0.19
CA VAL A 222 -0.46 1.08 -1.62
C VAL A 222 -1.10 -0.28 -1.79
N PHE A 223 -2.14 -0.35 -2.61
CA PHE A 223 -2.76 -1.59 -3.05
C PHE A 223 -2.41 -1.78 -4.52
N ASP A 224 -1.86 -2.95 -4.84
CA ASP A 224 -1.28 -3.24 -6.15
C ASP A 224 -2.32 -3.72 -7.17
N GLY A 225 -3.56 -3.99 -6.76
CA GLY A 225 -4.52 -4.66 -7.64
C GLY A 225 -4.06 -6.08 -7.95
N GLY A 226 -3.82 -6.38 -9.23
CA GLY A 226 -3.38 -7.69 -9.69
C GLY A 226 -4.44 -8.78 -9.47
N SER A 227 -5.72 -8.44 -9.66
CA SER A 227 -6.83 -9.40 -9.54
C SER A 227 -6.62 -10.61 -10.45
N MET A 228 -7.03 -11.80 -10.04
CA MET A 228 -6.65 -13.05 -10.71
C MET A 228 -7.69 -14.16 -10.55
N ILE A 229 -7.68 -15.12 -11.46
CA ILE A 229 -8.55 -16.30 -11.43
C ILE A 229 -7.71 -17.56 -11.65
N TYR A 230 -7.83 -18.53 -10.74
CA TYR A 230 -7.23 -19.86 -10.86
C TYR A 230 -8.31 -20.92 -11.01
N ASP A 231 -8.03 -21.95 -11.80
CA ASP A 231 -8.90 -23.13 -11.91
C ASP A 231 -8.69 -24.12 -10.74
N GLY A 232 -9.52 -25.16 -10.69
CA GLY A 232 -9.43 -26.20 -9.66
C GLY A 232 -8.16 -27.07 -9.70
N SER A 233 -7.30 -26.92 -10.72
CA SER A 233 -5.98 -27.57 -10.77
C SER A 233 -4.86 -26.66 -10.25
N GLY A 234 -5.15 -25.39 -10.01
CA GLY A 234 -4.16 -24.37 -9.65
C GLY A 234 -3.53 -23.68 -10.86
N GLU A 235 -4.11 -23.80 -12.05
CA GLU A 235 -3.66 -23.10 -13.26
C GLU A 235 -4.28 -21.69 -13.33
N LEU A 236 -3.46 -20.69 -13.68
CA LEU A 236 -3.90 -19.29 -13.79
C LEU A 236 -4.68 -19.09 -15.09
N LEU A 237 -5.97 -18.78 -14.97
CA LEU A 237 -6.87 -18.52 -16.10
C LEU A 237 -6.84 -17.05 -16.56
N ALA A 238 -6.76 -16.12 -15.61
CA ALA A 238 -6.86 -14.69 -15.90
C ALA A 238 -6.08 -13.86 -14.88
N ARG A 239 -5.48 -12.75 -15.33
CA ARG A 239 -4.76 -11.78 -14.49
C ARG A 239 -5.03 -10.35 -14.96
N GLY A 240 -5.46 -9.49 -14.04
CA GLY A 240 -5.57 -8.05 -14.23
C GLY A 240 -4.22 -7.33 -14.07
N PRO A 241 -4.10 -6.09 -14.56
CA PRO A 241 -2.90 -5.28 -14.41
C PRO A 241 -2.60 -4.95 -12.94
N THR A 242 -1.32 -4.68 -12.64
CA THR A 242 -0.91 -4.13 -11.35
C THR A 242 -0.83 -2.61 -11.42
N PHE A 243 -1.22 -1.91 -10.35
CA PHE A 243 -1.20 -0.45 -10.24
C PHE A 243 -2.06 0.27 -11.30
N GLU A 244 -3.16 -0.36 -11.73
CA GLU A 244 -4.13 0.21 -12.68
C GLU A 244 -5.57 -0.22 -12.33
N GLU A 245 -6.56 0.64 -12.52
CA GLU A 245 -7.97 0.24 -12.41
C GLU A 245 -8.39 -0.59 -13.63
N SER A 246 -9.13 -1.68 -13.43
CA SER A 246 -9.55 -2.55 -14.54
C SER A 246 -10.83 -3.33 -14.23
N LEU A 247 -11.51 -3.79 -15.27
CA LEU A 247 -12.62 -4.74 -15.17
C LEU A 247 -12.19 -6.03 -15.89
N LEU A 248 -11.82 -7.05 -15.12
CA LEU A 248 -11.41 -8.35 -15.66
C LEU A 248 -12.65 -9.21 -15.90
N ILE A 249 -12.89 -9.62 -17.15
CA ILE A 249 -14.08 -10.37 -17.55
C ILE A 249 -13.64 -11.73 -18.09
N THR A 250 -14.22 -12.82 -17.59
CA THR A 250 -13.80 -14.17 -17.95
C THR A 250 -15.00 -15.11 -17.98
N ASP A 251 -15.10 -15.91 -19.06
CA ASP A 251 -16.01 -17.04 -19.13
C ASP A 251 -15.37 -18.26 -18.45
N LEU A 252 -16.06 -18.80 -17.45
CA LEU A 252 -15.64 -19.95 -16.66
C LEU A 252 -16.52 -21.14 -17.00
N GLU A 253 -15.90 -22.28 -17.27
CA GLU A 253 -16.59 -23.50 -17.66
C GLU A 253 -16.73 -24.46 -16.48
N PHE A 254 -17.96 -24.88 -16.19
CA PHE A 254 -18.27 -25.87 -15.16
C PHE A 254 -18.97 -27.09 -15.75
N PRO A 255 -18.87 -28.30 -15.19
CA PRO A 255 -19.62 -29.47 -15.67
C PRO A 255 -21.13 -29.23 -15.72
N ASP A 256 -21.91 -29.93 -16.56
CA ASP A 256 -23.38 -29.77 -16.56
C ASP A 256 -24.01 -30.13 -15.21
N GLU A 257 -23.49 -31.19 -14.60
CA GLU A 257 -23.95 -31.69 -13.32
C GLU A 257 -23.50 -30.71 -12.23
N ILE A 258 -24.46 -30.24 -11.44
CA ILE A 258 -24.16 -29.40 -10.29
C ILE A 258 -23.51 -30.26 -9.21
N ALA A 259 -22.41 -29.78 -8.64
CA ALA A 259 -21.73 -30.45 -7.54
C ALA A 259 -22.68 -30.73 -6.36
N GLU A 260 -22.65 -31.97 -5.86
CA GLU A 260 -23.31 -32.34 -4.61
C GLU A 260 -22.43 -31.97 -3.40
N PRO A 261 -23.03 -31.70 -2.22
CA PRO A 261 -22.27 -31.54 -0.99
C PRO A 261 -21.37 -32.76 -0.73
N LYS A 262 -20.15 -32.51 -0.24
CA LYS A 262 -19.22 -33.59 0.11
C LYS A 262 -19.78 -34.37 1.32
N PRO A 263 -19.46 -35.67 1.48
CA PRO A 263 -19.89 -36.46 2.64
C PRO A 263 -19.49 -35.80 3.96
N GLU A 264 -20.35 -35.84 4.97
CA GLU A 264 -20.10 -35.17 6.25
C GLU A 264 -18.71 -35.52 6.82
N PRO A 265 -17.91 -34.52 7.19
CA PRO A 265 -16.60 -34.75 7.74
C PRO A 265 -16.72 -35.42 9.11
N VAL A 266 -15.73 -36.25 9.49
CA VAL A 266 -15.69 -36.91 10.80
C VAL A 266 -14.42 -36.56 11.57
N GLY A 267 -14.45 -36.74 12.89
CA GLY A 267 -13.28 -36.58 13.77
C GLY A 267 -12.70 -35.17 13.77
N ALA A 268 -11.37 -35.06 13.70
CA ALA A 268 -10.65 -33.79 13.80
C ALA A 268 -11.02 -32.80 12.66
N ARG A 269 -11.30 -33.30 11.46
CA ARG A 269 -11.71 -32.45 10.33
C ARG A 269 -13.09 -31.81 10.57
N ALA A 270 -14.03 -32.58 11.12
CA ALA A 270 -15.35 -32.05 11.48
C ALA A 270 -15.24 -30.95 12.54
N ALA A 271 -14.44 -31.20 13.58
CA ALA A 271 -14.20 -30.21 14.63
C ALA A 271 -13.54 -28.94 14.09
N ALA A 272 -12.58 -29.07 13.19
CA ALA A 272 -11.91 -27.93 12.56
C ALA A 272 -12.87 -27.09 11.69
N LEU A 273 -13.71 -27.73 10.87
CA LEU A 273 -14.69 -27.03 10.03
C LEU A 273 -15.78 -26.36 10.87
N ASN A 274 -16.30 -27.04 11.90
CA ASN A 274 -17.29 -26.47 12.82
C ASN A 274 -16.73 -25.28 13.62
N ALA A 275 -15.41 -25.23 13.86
CA ALA A 275 -14.77 -24.10 14.53
C ALA A 275 -14.63 -22.87 13.63
N VAL A 276 -14.70 -23.04 12.30
CA VAL A 276 -14.67 -21.93 11.33
C VAL A 276 -16.03 -21.25 11.26
N GLY A 277 -17.08 -21.98 10.92
CA GLY A 277 -18.41 -21.42 10.76
C GLY A 277 -19.44 -22.41 10.24
N GLU A 278 -20.71 -22.04 10.36
CA GLU A 278 -21.85 -22.86 9.96
C GLU A 278 -22.08 -22.78 8.45
N PRO A 279 -22.30 -23.90 7.75
CA PRO A 279 -22.63 -23.87 6.33
C PRO A 279 -24.04 -23.33 6.11
N LYS A 280 -24.23 -22.57 5.02
CA LYS A 280 -25.56 -22.08 4.58
C LYS A 280 -25.64 -22.23 3.07
N ALA A 281 -26.79 -22.63 2.54
CA ALA A 281 -27.00 -22.75 1.09
C ALA A 281 -28.25 -21.96 0.68
N LEU A 282 -28.14 -21.14 -0.36
CA LEU A 282 -29.26 -20.37 -0.91
C LEU A 282 -29.29 -20.47 -2.42
N THR A 283 -30.49 -20.46 -2.99
CA THR A 283 -30.67 -20.30 -4.43
C THR A 283 -31.05 -18.88 -4.75
N VAL A 284 -30.24 -18.23 -5.58
CA VAL A 284 -30.38 -16.83 -5.99
C VAL A 284 -30.97 -16.78 -7.39
N SER A 285 -30.36 -17.52 -8.33
CA SER A 285 -30.89 -17.69 -9.69
C SER A 285 -30.49 -19.04 -10.29
N ASN A 286 -31.29 -19.49 -11.25
CA ASN A 286 -31.01 -20.69 -12.04
C ASN A 286 -30.23 -20.31 -13.31
N VAL A 287 -29.80 -21.32 -14.08
CA VAL A 287 -29.16 -21.10 -15.39
C VAL A 287 -30.06 -20.23 -16.27
N ALA A 288 -29.55 -19.08 -16.71
CA ALA A 288 -30.27 -18.22 -17.63
C ALA A 288 -30.24 -18.82 -19.04
N PRO A 289 -31.38 -18.91 -19.74
CA PRO A 289 -31.40 -19.27 -21.16
C PRO A 289 -30.92 -18.08 -22.00
N GLY A 290 -29.77 -18.21 -22.68
CA GLY A 290 -29.31 -17.20 -23.62
C GLY A 290 -27.92 -17.49 -24.19
N ASP A 291 -27.73 -17.19 -25.48
CA ASP A 291 -26.40 -17.18 -26.10
C ASP A 291 -25.68 -15.89 -25.67
N LYS A 292 -24.58 -16.03 -24.93
CA LYS A 292 -23.70 -14.90 -24.61
C LYS A 292 -22.87 -14.54 -25.84
N THR A 293 -22.59 -13.25 -26.00
CA THR A 293 -21.64 -12.79 -27.02
C THR A 293 -20.27 -13.36 -26.69
N GLU A 294 -19.59 -13.96 -27.67
CA GLU A 294 -18.24 -14.52 -27.52
C GLU A 294 -17.28 -13.43 -27.02
N LEU A 295 -16.55 -13.70 -25.94
CA LEU A 295 -15.50 -12.81 -25.45
C LEU A 295 -14.22 -13.02 -26.24
N GLU A 296 -13.55 -11.92 -26.55
CA GLU A 296 -12.17 -11.99 -27.01
C GLU A 296 -11.27 -12.44 -25.85
N ILE A 297 -10.49 -13.51 -26.08
CA ILE A 297 -9.54 -14.02 -25.10
C ILE A 297 -8.52 -12.93 -24.78
N GLN A 298 -8.54 -12.45 -23.54
CA GLN A 298 -7.56 -11.47 -23.08
C GLN A 298 -6.26 -12.19 -22.70
N PRO A 299 -5.09 -11.70 -23.15
CA PRO A 299 -3.82 -12.25 -22.68
C PRO A 299 -3.65 -11.98 -21.19
N LEU A 300 -2.96 -12.88 -20.49
CA LEU A 300 -2.59 -12.67 -19.10
C LEU A 300 -1.76 -11.38 -18.99
N ALA A 301 -2.16 -10.47 -18.10
CA ALA A 301 -1.34 -9.30 -17.79
C ALA A 301 0.07 -9.75 -17.36
N PRO A 302 1.14 -9.04 -17.79
CA PRO A 302 2.50 -9.40 -17.43
C PRO A 302 2.73 -9.24 -15.93
N ALA A 303 3.50 -10.16 -15.35
CA ALA A 303 3.93 -10.03 -13.96
C ALA A 303 4.97 -8.92 -13.81
N MET A 304 4.78 -8.06 -12.81
CA MET A 304 5.72 -7.02 -12.42
C MET A 304 6.57 -7.50 -11.23
N ASN A 305 7.87 -7.24 -11.24
CA ASN A 305 8.82 -7.69 -10.21
C ASN A 305 9.99 -6.70 -10.04
N GLY A 306 10.70 -6.81 -8.91
CA GLY A 306 11.96 -6.12 -8.69
C GLY A 306 11.81 -4.59 -8.63
N PRO A 307 12.72 -3.81 -9.25
CA PRO A 307 12.67 -2.36 -9.17
C PRO A 307 11.39 -1.74 -9.74
N GLU A 308 10.79 -2.37 -10.75
CA GLU A 308 9.60 -1.83 -11.40
C GLU A 308 8.39 -1.78 -10.45
N GLU A 309 8.11 -2.87 -9.73
CA GLU A 309 6.95 -2.90 -8.80
C GLU A 309 7.11 -1.88 -7.67
N VAL A 310 8.33 -1.73 -7.16
CA VAL A 310 8.63 -0.74 -6.12
C VAL A 310 8.44 0.67 -6.68
N TYR A 311 8.98 0.96 -7.86
CA TYR A 311 8.84 2.27 -8.48
C TYR A 311 7.37 2.64 -8.75
N ARG A 312 6.59 1.70 -9.29
CA ARG A 312 5.16 1.90 -9.55
C ARG A 312 4.37 2.14 -8.27
N ALA A 313 4.72 1.44 -7.18
CA ALA A 313 4.12 1.69 -5.87
C ALA A 313 4.43 3.11 -5.37
N LEU A 314 5.68 3.57 -5.49
CA LEU A 314 6.06 4.95 -5.12
C LEU A 314 5.29 6.00 -5.92
N VAL A 315 5.15 5.80 -7.24
CA VAL A 315 4.40 6.71 -8.14
C VAL A 315 2.92 6.73 -7.78
N MET A 316 2.28 5.56 -7.61
CA MET A 316 0.87 5.46 -7.24
C MET A 316 0.59 6.04 -5.86
N GLY A 317 1.36 5.64 -4.84
CA GLY A 317 1.21 6.12 -3.47
C GLY A 317 1.37 7.64 -3.37
N THR A 318 2.39 8.20 -4.04
CA THR A 318 2.60 9.65 -4.09
C THR A 318 1.46 10.35 -4.83
N GLY A 319 1.10 9.89 -6.02
CA GLY A 319 0.05 10.51 -6.83
C GLY A 319 -1.31 10.52 -6.13
N ASP A 320 -1.69 9.39 -5.52
CA ASP A 320 -2.97 9.28 -4.82
C ASP A 320 -3.00 10.06 -3.52
N TYR A 321 -1.90 10.07 -2.73
CA TYR A 321 -1.84 10.89 -1.52
C TYR A 321 -2.15 12.36 -1.83
N LEU A 322 -1.56 12.91 -2.88
CA LEU A 322 -1.82 14.30 -3.28
C LEU A 322 -3.23 14.51 -3.80
N ARG A 323 -3.66 13.72 -4.80
CA ARG A 323 -4.96 13.92 -5.46
C ARG A 323 -6.12 13.74 -4.48
N LYS A 324 -6.09 12.68 -3.67
CA LYS A 324 -7.15 12.37 -2.69
C LYS A 324 -7.17 13.37 -1.53
N SER A 325 -6.03 14.00 -1.21
CA SER A 325 -5.94 15.08 -0.21
C SER A 325 -6.26 16.47 -0.79
N GLY A 326 -6.52 16.59 -2.10
CA GLY A 326 -6.85 17.85 -2.76
C GLY A 326 -5.65 18.70 -3.18
N PHE A 327 -4.42 18.17 -3.15
CA PHE A 327 -3.23 18.84 -3.66
C PHE A 327 -3.04 18.59 -5.15
N SER A 328 -2.67 19.64 -5.88
CA SER A 328 -2.38 19.57 -7.32
C SER A 328 -0.91 19.74 -7.66
N LYS A 329 -0.08 20.26 -6.75
CA LYS A 329 1.34 20.51 -6.96
C LYS A 329 2.22 20.07 -5.79
N ALA A 330 3.42 19.62 -6.11
CA ALA A 330 4.48 19.23 -5.18
C ALA A 330 5.65 20.22 -5.20
N LEU A 331 6.24 20.44 -4.03
CA LEU A 331 7.45 21.23 -3.81
C LEU A 331 8.55 20.33 -3.23
N ILE A 332 9.75 20.40 -3.80
CA ILE A 332 10.86 19.52 -3.44
C ILE A 332 12.13 20.34 -3.25
N GLY A 333 12.82 20.14 -2.13
CA GLY A 333 14.19 20.65 -1.95
C GLY A 333 15.18 19.80 -2.74
N LEU A 334 15.86 20.37 -3.73
CA LEU A 334 16.88 19.68 -4.51
C LEU A 334 18.27 19.96 -3.94
N SER A 335 18.90 18.93 -3.39
CA SER A 335 20.26 19.01 -2.85
C SER A 335 21.34 18.68 -3.89
N GLY A 336 20.93 18.21 -5.07
CA GLY A 336 21.83 17.57 -6.03
C GLY A 336 22.21 16.13 -5.63
N GLY A 337 21.68 15.61 -4.52
CA GLY A 337 21.87 14.22 -4.09
C GLY A 337 20.82 13.26 -4.65
N VAL A 338 21.13 11.97 -4.61
CA VAL A 338 20.34 10.89 -5.22
C VAL A 338 18.91 10.80 -4.69
N ASP A 339 18.67 11.04 -3.39
CA ASP A 339 17.32 10.88 -2.82
C ASP A 339 16.38 11.98 -3.31
N SER A 340 16.84 13.23 -3.31
CA SER A 340 16.07 14.34 -3.86
C SER A 340 15.82 14.21 -5.35
N ALA A 341 16.77 13.61 -6.08
CA ALA A 341 16.61 13.32 -7.50
C ALA A 341 15.53 12.27 -7.74
N LEU A 342 15.59 11.13 -7.03
CA LEU A 342 14.57 10.09 -7.15
C LEU A 342 13.18 10.60 -6.76
N THR A 343 13.07 11.35 -5.66
CA THR A 343 11.79 11.97 -5.25
C THR A 343 11.24 12.90 -6.33
N ALA A 344 12.09 13.68 -7.00
CA ALA A 344 11.66 14.56 -8.10
C ALA A 344 11.16 13.79 -9.32
N VAL A 345 11.84 12.71 -9.72
CA VAL A 345 11.39 11.89 -10.86
C VAL A 345 10.09 11.16 -10.52
N VAL A 346 9.97 10.58 -9.32
CA VAL A 346 8.72 9.94 -8.87
C VAL A 346 7.57 10.95 -8.85
N ALA A 347 7.79 12.16 -8.33
CA ALA A 347 6.77 13.20 -8.31
C ALA A 347 6.36 13.65 -9.73
N ALA A 348 7.33 13.77 -10.65
CA ALA A 348 7.06 14.16 -12.03
C ALA A 348 6.27 13.07 -12.77
N ASP A 349 6.61 11.79 -12.58
CA ASP A 349 5.88 10.67 -13.15
C ASP A 349 4.48 10.52 -12.52
N ALA A 350 4.32 10.86 -11.24
CA ALA A 350 3.05 10.79 -10.54
C ALA A 350 2.09 11.93 -10.88
N LEU A 351 2.58 13.16 -11.04
CA LEU A 351 1.76 14.38 -11.11
C LEU A 351 1.83 15.10 -12.46
N GLY A 352 2.79 14.71 -13.31
CA GLY A 352 3.22 15.48 -14.46
C GLY A 352 4.23 16.57 -14.08
N LYS A 353 5.26 16.75 -14.91
CA LYS A 353 6.36 17.71 -14.70
C LYS A 353 5.92 19.15 -14.39
N ASP A 354 4.80 19.60 -14.96
CA ASP A 354 4.30 20.98 -14.77
C ASP A 354 3.73 21.19 -13.35
N ASN A 355 3.50 20.12 -12.61
CA ASN A 355 2.97 20.12 -11.25
C ASN A 355 4.05 19.88 -10.18
N VAL A 356 5.33 19.89 -10.58
CA VAL A 356 6.47 19.73 -9.67
C VAL A 356 7.36 20.97 -9.74
N VAL A 357 7.67 21.52 -8.57
CA VAL A 357 8.60 22.65 -8.42
C VAL A 357 9.76 22.21 -7.55
N GLY A 358 10.98 22.32 -8.08
CA GLY A 358 12.21 22.17 -7.34
C GLY A 358 12.69 23.49 -6.74
N ILE A 359 13.28 23.46 -5.55
CA ILE A 359 14.06 24.58 -5.01
C ILE A 359 15.44 24.07 -4.62
N THR A 360 16.49 24.59 -5.24
CA THR A 360 17.86 24.43 -4.75
C THR A 360 18.18 25.56 -3.77
N MET A 361 18.77 25.21 -2.62
CA MET A 361 18.95 26.12 -1.48
C MET A 361 20.40 26.12 -0.99
N PRO A 362 21.33 26.69 -1.79
CA PRO A 362 22.76 26.61 -1.50
C PRO A 362 23.15 27.41 -0.26
N SER A 363 24.12 26.88 0.47
CA SER A 363 24.86 27.59 1.53
C SER A 363 26.31 27.82 1.11
N ARG A 364 27.11 28.48 1.97
CA ARG A 364 28.56 28.59 1.78
C ARG A 364 29.31 27.25 1.65
N TYR A 365 28.72 26.14 2.11
CA TYR A 365 29.31 24.80 2.01
C TYR A 365 28.84 24.02 0.78
N SER A 366 27.83 24.52 0.07
CA SER A 366 27.28 23.83 -1.09
C SER A 366 28.26 23.82 -2.25
N SER A 367 28.51 22.63 -2.81
CA SER A 367 29.41 22.50 -3.95
C SER A 367 28.77 23.04 -5.24
N ARG A 368 29.58 23.62 -6.14
CA ARG A 368 29.08 24.01 -7.48
C ARG A 368 28.49 22.82 -8.24
N GLY A 369 29.05 21.62 -8.02
CA GLY A 369 28.56 20.37 -8.61
C GLY A 369 27.11 20.09 -8.21
N SER A 370 26.80 20.14 -6.91
CA SER A 370 25.44 19.89 -6.40
C SER A 370 24.37 20.85 -6.94
N ILE A 371 24.74 22.13 -7.15
CA ILE A 371 23.85 23.11 -7.79
C ILE A 371 23.64 22.74 -9.26
N SER A 372 24.71 22.51 -10.03
CA SER A 372 24.62 22.15 -11.45
C SER A 372 23.89 20.83 -11.69
N ASP A 373 24.02 19.87 -10.78
CA ASP A 373 23.31 18.60 -10.84
C ASP A 373 21.79 18.80 -10.69
N SER A 374 21.38 19.69 -9.78
CA SER A 374 19.97 20.05 -9.58
C SER A 374 19.40 20.77 -10.81
N GLU A 375 20.16 21.69 -11.40
CA GLU A 375 19.80 22.38 -12.65
C GLU A 375 19.64 21.40 -13.82
N GLN A 376 20.59 20.46 -13.96
CA GLN A 376 20.57 19.48 -15.04
C GLN A 376 19.41 18.49 -14.89
N LEU A 377 19.14 18.02 -13.67
CA LEU A 377 17.96 17.18 -13.39
C LEU A 377 16.67 17.92 -13.74
N ALA A 378 16.52 19.18 -13.29
CA ALA A 378 15.33 19.97 -13.56
C ALA A 378 15.11 20.18 -15.07
N LYS A 379 16.20 20.43 -15.81
CA LYS A 379 16.19 20.51 -17.26
C LYS A 379 15.79 19.20 -17.94
N ASN A 380 16.35 18.07 -17.48
CA ASN A 380 16.02 16.74 -18.02
C ASN A 380 14.54 16.39 -17.82
N LEU A 381 13.97 16.72 -16.66
CA LEU A 381 12.55 16.56 -16.36
C LEU A 381 11.67 17.63 -16.99
N SER A 382 12.26 18.73 -17.47
CA SER A 382 11.53 19.94 -17.89
C SER A 382 10.57 20.44 -16.79
N MET A 383 11.04 20.42 -15.55
CA MET A 383 10.34 20.95 -14.37
C MET A 383 10.86 22.33 -13.96
N GLU A 384 10.06 23.07 -13.21
CA GLU A 384 10.43 24.39 -12.69
C GLU A 384 11.48 24.25 -11.57
N LEU A 385 12.51 25.11 -11.59
CA LEU A 385 13.54 25.16 -10.55
C LEU A 385 13.76 26.59 -10.08
N TRP A 386 13.71 26.80 -8.77
CA TRP A 386 14.10 28.05 -8.13
C TRP A 386 15.43 27.88 -7.41
N GLU A 387 16.22 28.96 -7.37
CA GLU A 387 17.39 29.06 -6.50
C GLU A 387 17.11 30.05 -5.38
N VAL A 388 17.20 29.59 -4.13
CA VAL A 388 16.99 30.42 -2.94
C VAL A 388 18.15 30.20 -1.97
N PRO A 389 19.24 30.99 -2.07
CA PRO A 389 20.39 30.85 -1.17
C PRO A 389 19.99 31.08 0.29
N ILE A 390 20.47 30.21 1.18
CA ILE A 390 20.10 30.24 2.62
C ILE A 390 21.04 31.07 3.47
N GLU A 391 22.14 31.54 2.88
CA GLU A 391 23.21 32.26 3.58
C GLU A 391 22.72 33.46 4.41
N PRO A 392 21.81 34.34 3.93
CA PRO A 392 21.34 35.46 4.74
C PRO A 392 20.62 35.02 6.02
N ALA A 393 19.83 33.95 5.95
CA ALA A 393 19.12 33.42 7.11
C ALA A 393 20.06 32.65 8.04
N HIS A 394 20.99 31.88 7.48
CA HIS A 394 22.01 31.19 8.26
C HIS A 394 22.87 32.17 9.08
N GLN A 395 23.38 33.23 8.45
CA GLN A 395 24.16 34.27 9.12
C GLN A 395 23.35 34.95 10.23
N ALA A 396 22.06 35.25 10.02
CA ALA A 396 21.22 35.83 11.05
C ALA A 396 21.11 34.94 12.31
N PHE A 397 21.01 33.61 12.14
CA PHE A 397 21.02 32.69 13.29
C PHE A 397 22.38 32.65 13.99
N THR A 398 23.48 32.69 13.24
CA THR A 398 24.83 32.79 13.82
C THR A 398 24.97 34.06 14.65
N ASP A 399 24.59 35.22 14.11
CA ASP A 399 24.67 36.53 14.80
C ASP A 399 23.80 36.55 16.06
N MET A 400 22.59 35.98 16.01
CA MET A 400 21.67 35.91 17.15
C MET A 400 22.24 35.11 18.34
N LEU A 401 23.10 34.13 18.08
CA LEU A 401 23.62 33.20 19.08
C LEU A 401 25.10 33.41 19.41
N GLU A 402 25.79 34.30 18.69
CA GLU A 402 27.23 34.54 18.80
C GLU A 402 27.68 34.75 20.24
N GLU A 403 27.06 35.68 20.98
CA GLU A 403 27.42 35.96 22.38
C GLU A 403 27.29 34.72 23.28
N ARG A 404 26.29 33.87 23.02
CA ARG A 404 26.00 32.68 23.83
C ARG A 404 26.88 31.49 23.47
N PHE A 405 27.34 31.41 22.23
CA PHE A 405 28.21 30.34 21.74
C PHE A 405 29.70 30.70 21.85
N ASN A 406 30.01 31.94 22.21
CA ASN A 406 31.38 32.41 22.37
C ASN A 406 32.19 31.50 23.32
N GLY A 407 33.33 31.00 22.84
CA GLY A 407 34.21 30.09 23.58
C GLY A 407 33.78 28.62 23.56
N THR A 408 32.78 28.25 22.75
CA THR A 408 32.41 26.85 22.48
C THR A 408 32.85 26.41 21.09
N ASP A 409 33.08 25.11 20.91
CA ASP A 409 33.38 24.53 19.59
C ASP A 409 32.09 24.26 18.79
N ALA A 410 32.13 24.55 17.49
CA ALA A 410 31.04 24.25 16.57
C ALA A 410 30.73 22.75 16.57
N ASN A 411 29.44 22.41 16.51
CA ASN A 411 28.95 21.04 16.54
C ASN A 411 27.68 20.90 15.69
N VAL A 412 26.91 19.84 15.95
CA VAL A 412 25.65 19.55 15.25
C VAL A 412 24.63 20.69 15.34
N ALA A 413 24.76 21.62 16.29
CA ALA A 413 23.87 22.77 16.40
C ALA A 413 23.97 23.67 15.16
N GLU A 414 25.18 24.08 14.78
CA GLU A 414 25.47 24.93 13.62
C GLU A 414 25.12 24.24 12.30
N GLU A 415 25.42 22.95 12.18
CA GLU A 415 25.04 22.14 11.02
C GLU A 415 23.50 22.09 10.85
N ASN A 416 22.77 21.82 11.93
CA ASN A 416 21.32 21.66 11.89
C ASN A 416 20.57 22.97 11.61
N VAL A 417 21.15 24.14 11.86
CA VAL A 417 20.52 25.43 11.51
C VAL A 417 20.29 25.51 10.00
N GLN A 418 21.25 25.10 9.18
CA GLN A 418 21.11 25.13 7.72
C GLN A 418 19.94 24.26 7.25
N ALA A 419 19.83 23.04 7.76
CA ALA A 419 18.71 22.14 7.44
C ALA A 419 17.36 22.76 7.84
N ARG A 420 17.25 23.36 9.05
CA ARG A 420 16.02 24.02 9.51
C ARG A 420 15.66 25.26 8.71
N VAL A 421 16.65 26.04 8.27
CA VAL A 421 16.41 27.18 7.38
C VAL A 421 15.83 26.70 6.06
N ARG A 422 16.39 25.63 5.45
CA ARG A 422 15.83 25.02 4.24
C ARG A 422 14.39 24.54 4.45
N GLY A 423 14.12 23.85 5.55
CA GLY A 423 12.76 23.45 5.92
C GLY A 423 11.80 24.64 6.02
N ASN A 424 12.22 25.73 6.67
CA ASN A 424 11.42 26.95 6.77
C ASN A 424 11.14 27.61 5.41
N VAL A 425 12.11 27.63 4.49
CA VAL A 425 11.90 28.16 3.13
C VAL A 425 10.83 27.32 2.41
N LEU A 426 10.99 25.99 2.39
CA LEU A 426 10.03 25.09 1.73
C LEU A 426 8.63 25.23 2.31
N MET A 427 8.51 25.22 3.64
CA MET A 427 7.21 25.38 4.31
C MET A 427 6.61 26.76 4.05
N THR A 428 7.41 27.84 4.02
CA THR A 428 6.91 29.19 3.70
C THR A 428 6.35 29.27 2.27
N VAL A 429 7.03 28.66 1.30
CA VAL A 429 6.56 28.57 -0.09
C VAL A 429 5.30 27.71 -0.17
N SER A 430 5.28 26.56 0.50
CA SER A 430 4.11 25.69 0.61
C SER A 430 2.90 26.45 1.16
N ASN A 431 3.05 27.18 2.28
CA ASN A 431 1.97 27.99 2.84
C ASN A 431 1.49 29.09 1.90
N LYS A 432 2.39 29.68 1.10
CA LYS A 432 2.07 30.76 0.17
C LYS A 432 1.22 30.27 -1.02
N PHE A 433 1.55 29.10 -1.55
CA PHE A 433 0.97 28.61 -2.81
C PHE A 433 0.05 27.39 -2.67
N GLY A 434 -0.04 26.82 -1.46
CA GLY A 434 -0.84 25.62 -1.20
C GLY A 434 -0.24 24.34 -1.80
N TRP A 435 1.07 24.31 -2.05
CA TRP A 435 1.76 23.13 -2.58
C TRP A 435 2.20 22.22 -1.45
N ILE A 436 2.19 20.91 -1.63
CA ILE A 436 2.70 20.00 -0.60
C ILE A 436 4.22 19.88 -0.70
N VAL A 437 4.91 19.90 0.45
CA VAL A 437 6.35 19.60 0.48
C VAL A 437 6.54 18.09 0.53
N LEU A 438 7.32 17.54 -0.41
CA LEU A 438 7.77 16.15 -0.37
C LEU A 438 9.16 16.09 0.26
N THR A 439 9.29 15.33 1.36
CA THR A 439 10.58 15.10 2.01
C THR A 439 11.32 13.97 1.33
N THR A 440 12.66 14.01 1.38
CA THR A 440 13.53 13.13 0.58
C THR A 440 14.27 12.09 1.41
N GLY A 441 14.06 12.04 2.73
CA GLY A 441 14.75 11.09 3.60
C GLY A 441 14.38 9.63 3.29
N ASN A 442 15.39 8.77 3.25
CA ASN A 442 15.23 7.33 2.96
C ASN A 442 15.17 6.47 4.24
N LYS A 443 14.86 5.17 4.11
CA LYS A 443 14.71 4.25 5.25
C LYS A 443 15.99 4.13 6.08
N SER A 444 17.15 4.10 5.42
CA SER A 444 18.46 3.96 6.07
C SER A 444 18.79 5.18 6.94
N GLU A 445 18.53 6.39 6.43
CA GLU A 445 18.66 7.65 7.17
C GLU A 445 17.71 7.69 8.36
N MET A 446 16.44 7.31 8.17
CA MET A 446 15.45 7.27 9.26
C MET A 446 15.79 6.22 10.33
N ALA A 447 16.36 5.07 9.93
CA ALA A 447 16.83 4.03 10.85
C ALA A 447 17.96 4.57 11.72
N MET A 448 18.97 5.18 11.10
CA MET A 448 20.15 5.71 11.79
C MET A 448 19.90 7.06 12.48
N GLY A 449 18.73 7.67 12.24
CA GLY A 449 18.41 9.02 12.67
C GLY A 449 19.33 10.09 12.07
N TYR A 450 19.87 9.81 10.89
CA TYR A 450 20.69 10.71 10.09
C TYR A 450 19.80 11.73 9.38
N ALA A 451 19.12 12.53 10.20
CA ALA A 451 18.05 13.45 9.81
C ALA A 451 17.89 14.56 10.85
N THR A 452 17.53 15.75 10.40
CA THR A 452 17.32 16.93 11.24
C THR A 452 15.83 17.19 11.42
N LEU A 453 15.36 17.11 12.67
CA LEU A 453 14.00 17.52 13.03
C LEU A 453 13.77 18.99 12.61
N TYR A 454 12.65 19.19 11.90
CA TYR A 454 12.22 20.47 11.32
C TYR A 454 13.15 21.00 10.21
N GLY A 455 14.10 20.17 9.75
CA GLY A 455 14.94 20.42 8.58
C GLY A 455 14.49 19.56 7.40
N ASP A 456 15.29 18.57 7.02
CA ASP A 456 14.96 17.61 5.95
C ASP A 456 13.68 16.80 6.22
N MET A 457 13.28 16.67 7.49
CA MET A 457 12.02 16.02 7.88
C MET A 457 10.79 16.95 7.76
N ALA A 458 10.96 18.23 7.41
CA ALA A 458 9.85 19.18 7.31
C ALA A 458 9.12 19.02 5.97
N GLY A 459 7.98 18.33 6.00
CA GLY A 459 7.07 18.27 4.86
C GLY A 459 5.79 17.50 5.14
N GLY A 460 4.96 17.35 4.11
CA GLY A 460 3.65 16.70 4.21
C GLY A 460 3.67 15.21 3.87
N PHE A 461 4.64 14.76 3.07
CA PHE A 461 4.72 13.35 2.64
C PHE A 461 6.17 12.94 2.33
N ALA A 462 6.58 11.76 2.80
CA ALA A 462 7.92 11.21 2.61
C ALA A 462 7.91 10.06 1.59
N VAL A 463 8.20 10.38 0.34
CA VAL A 463 8.16 9.42 -0.77
C VAL A 463 9.07 8.21 -0.50
N LEU A 464 10.27 8.44 0.05
CA LEU A 464 11.30 7.41 0.21
C LEU A 464 11.40 6.83 1.62
N LYS A 465 10.44 7.14 2.51
CA LYS A 465 10.51 6.80 3.95
C LYS A 465 10.83 5.33 4.23
N ASP A 466 10.32 4.43 3.40
CA ASP A 466 10.48 2.99 3.54
C ASP A 466 11.37 2.37 2.44
N VAL A 467 12.16 3.18 1.73
CA VAL A 467 13.10 2.72 0.69
C VAL A 467 14.53 2.73 1.24
N PRO A 468 15.23 1.58 1.33
CA PRO A 468 16.66 1.55 1.69
C PRO A 468 17.53 2.32 0.70
N LYS A 469 18.68 2.87 1.16
CA LYS A 469 19.57 3.65 0.30
C LYS A 469 20.07 2.85 -0.91
N THR A 470 20.41 1.58 -0.70
CA THR A 470 20.82 0.67 -1.78
C THR A 470 19.72 0.54 -2.85
N THR A 471 18.46 0.41 -2.44
CA THR A 471 17.29 0.41 -3.33
C THR A 471 17.08 1.77 -4.00
N VAL A 472 17.35 2.91 -3.35
CA VAL A 472 17.31 4.23 -4.01
C VAL A 472 18.21 4.26 -5.24
N TYR A 473 19.45 3.78 -5.15
CA TYR A 473 20.36 3.71 -6.30
C TYR A 473 19.87 2.73 -7.38
N GLU A 474 19.34 1.57 -6.97
CA GLU A 474 18.76 0.59 -7.89
C GLU A 474 17.60 1.17 -8.70
N LEU A 475 16.67 1.86 -8.02
CA LEU A 475 15.53 2.52 -8.63
C LEU A 475 15.95 3.64 -9.58
N CYS A 476 16.95 4.44 -9.21
CA CYS A 476 17.47 5.48 -10.10
C CYS A 476 18.03 4.90 -11.40
N ARG A 477 18.86 3.85 -11.29
CA ARG A 477 19.45 3.18 -12.46
C ARG A 477 18.38 2.51 -13.33
N TRP A 478 17.42 1.83 -12.70
CA TRP A 478 16.29 1.26 -13.42
C TRP A 478 15.51 2.34 -14.17
N ARG A 479 15.09 3.41 -13.48
CA ARG A 479 14.28 4.49 -14.06
C ARG A 479 14.99 5.25 -15.17
N ASN A 480 16.32 5.40 -15.09
CA ASN A 480 17.13 5.97 -16.18
C ASN A 480 17.07 5.15 -17.47
N GLY A 481 16.85 3.83 -17.40
CA GLY A 481 16.64 2.98 -18.57
C GLY A 481 15.19 2.90 -19.06
N GLN A 482 14.26 3.65 -18.46
CA GLN A 482 12.82 3.62 -18.77
C GLN A 482 12.32 4.93 -19.39
N GLY A 483 13.17 5.75 -20.00
CA GLY A 483 12.79 7.08 -20.50
C GLY A 483 11.55 7.04 -21.38
N GLN A 484 11.55 6.14 -22.39
CA GLN A 484 10.42 5.99 -23.31
C GLN A 484 9.11 5.62 -22.58
N ALA A 485 9.14 4.72 -21.60
CA ALA A 485 7.96 4.24 -20.90
C ALA A 485 7.29 5.33 -20.03
N PHE A 486 8.06 6.36 -19.64
CA PHE A 486 7.58 7.48 -18.83
C PHE A 486 7.54 8.81 -19.62
N GLY A 487 7.77 8.79 -20.93
CA GLY A 487 7.74 9.99 -21.76
C GLY A 487 8.85 11.00 -21.45
N THR A 488 9.98 10.53 -20.92
CA THR A 488 11.20 11.32 -20.67
C THR A 488 12.35 10.83 -21.54
N ILE A 489 13.49 11.51 -21.47
CA ILE A 489 14.75 10.94 -21.97
C ILE A 489 15.18 9.77 -21.08
N ASP A 490 15.99 8.87 -21.65
CA ASP A 490 16.84 7.99 -20.84
C ASP A 490 17.89 8.83 -20.10
N ASP A 491 18.45 8.30 -19.02
CA ASP A 491 19.40 9.00 -18.15
C ASP A 491 18.85 10.35 -17.62
N VAL A 492 17.56 10.36 -17.28
CA VAL A 492 16.88 11.54 -16.75
C VAL A 492 17.53 12.04 -15.44
N ILE A 493 18.00 11.13 -14.59
CA ILE A 493 18.83 11.43 -13.42
C ILE A 493 20.29 11.49 -13.87
N PRO A 494 20.98 12.64 -13.73
CA PRO A 494 22.37 12.78 -14.17
C PRO A 494 23.31 11.75 -13.54
N ALA A 495 24.21 11.16 -14.34
CA ALA A 495 25.20 10.19 -13.86
C ALA A 495 26.08 10.73 -12.71
N ALA A 496 26.41 12.04 -12.73
CA ALA A 496 27.14 12.69 -11.65
C ALA A 496 26.46 12.58 -10.27
N ILE A 497 25.12 12.52 -10.22
CA ILE A 497 24.35 12.31 -8.99
C ILE A 497 24.53 10.86 -8.48
N LEU A 498 24.67 9.89 -9.38
CA LEU A 498 24.78 8.47 -9.05
C LEU A 498 26.21 8.05 -8.71
N ASP A 499 27.21 8.72 -9.28
CA ASP A 499 28.62 8.38 -9.14
C ASP A 499 29.30 9.08 -7.95
N LYS A 500 28.70 10.16 -7.44
CA LYS A 500 29.28 10.90 -6.31
C LYS A 500 28.92 10.28 -4.96
N PRO A 501 29.82 10.33 -3.97
CA PRO A 501 29.50 9.94 -2.60
C PRO A 501 28.35 10.78 -2.02
N PRO A 502 27.44 10.17 -1.24
CA PRO A 502 26.33 10.89 -0.62
C PRO A 502 26.82 11.80 0.51
N SER A 503 26.17 12.97 0.62
CA SER A 503 26.51 14.03 1.58
C SER A 503 25.33 14.97 1.83
N ALA A 504 25.22 15.48 3.06
CA ALA A 504 24.28 16.54 3.44
C ALA A 504 24.83 17.97 3.22
N GLU A 505 26.11 18.13 2.91
CA GLU A 505 26.80 19.42 2.70
C GLU A 505 26.49 20.49 3.78
N LEU A 506 26.51 20.10 5.07
CA LEU A 506 26.28 20.98 6.23
C LEU A 506 27.58 21.55 6.81
N ARG A 507 28.73 20.94 6.49
CA ARG A 507 30.08 21.43 6.81
C ARG A 507 31.04 21.11 5.67
N GLU A 508 32.23 21.70 5.71
CA GLU A 508 33.29 21.47 4.72
C GLU A 508 33.64 19.98 4.60
N ASP A 509 33.71 19.51 3.35
CA ASP A 509 34.04 18.13 2.94
C ASP A 509 33.27 17.01 3.66
N GLN A 510 32.03 17.27 4.09
CA GLN A 510 31.20 16.27 4.77
C GLN A 510 30.85 15.09 3.85
N LEU A 511 30.94 13.87 4.35
CA LEU A 511 30.41 12.65 3.72
C LEU A 511 29.55 11.84 4.70
N ASP A 512 28.56 11.10 4.21
CA ASP A 512 27.75 10.23 5.07
C ASP A 512 28.60 9.12 5.72
N ALA A 513 29.61 8.65 4.99
CA ALA A 513 30.60 7.67 5.45
C ALA A 513 31.45 8.15 6.65
N ASP A 514 31.43 9.45 6.96
CA ASP A 514 32.07 9.99 8.18
C ASP A 514 31.36 9.50 9.46
N SER A 515 30.08 9.10 9.36
CA SER A 515 29.22 8.78 10.51
C SER A 515 28.49 7.44 10.40
N LEU A 516 28.32 6.91 9.18
CA LEU A 516 27.58 5.69 8.89
C LEU A 516 28.49 4.61 8.30
N PRO A 517 28.22 3.32 8.56
CA PRO A 517 28.78 2.24 7.75
C PRO A 517 28.39 2.42 6.28
N ALA A 518 29.17 1.81 5.37
CA ALA A 518 28.79 1.74 3.96
C ALA A 518 27.37 1.12 3.82
N TYR A 519 26.56 1.69 2.93
CA TYR A 519 25.14 1.34 2.82
C TYR A 519 24.92 -0.14 2.46
N GLU A 520 25.84 -0.74 1.69
CA GLU A 520 25.83 -2.15 1.31
C GLU A 520 25.98 -3.09 2.51
N VAL A 521 26.54 -2.59 3.62
CA VAL A 521 26.69 -3.32 4.89
C VAL A 521 25.59 -2.90 5.88
N LEU A 522 25.20 -1.61 5.86
CA LEU A 522 24.18 -1.05 6.75
C LEU A 522 22.78 -1.60 6.45
N ASP A 523 22.33 -1.53 5.20
CA ASP A 523 20.94 -1.82 4.83
C ASP A 523 20.54 -3.27 5.15
N PRO A 524 21.36 -4.30 4.86
CA PRO A 524 21.03 -5.68 5.27
C PRO A 524 20.90 -5.88 6.78
N VAL A 525 21.63 -5.11 7.59
CA VAL A 525 21.52 -5.16 9.06
C VAL A 525 20.26 -4.41 9.54
N VAL A 526 19.90 -3.31 8.87
CA VAL A 526 18.63 -2.61 9.13
C VAL A 526 17.45 -3.52 8.79
N GLU A 527 17.45 -4.18 7.65
CA GLU A 527 16.43 -5.16 7.25
C GLU A 527 16.31 -6.29 8.29
N ALA A 528 17.44 -6.92 8.63
CA ALA A 528 17.48 -8.01 9.62
C ALA A 528 16.93 -7.59 11.00
N TYR A 529 17.23 -6.38 11.47
CA TYR A 529 16.79 -5.92 12.78
C TYR A 529 15.36 -5.35 12.79
N VAL A 530 14.97 -4.62 11.74
CA VAL A 530 13.71 -3.88 11.68
C VAL A 530 12.59 -4.72 11.09
N GLU A 531 12.89 -5.46 10.02
CA GLU A 531 11.90 -6.18 9.23
C GLU A 531 11.77 -7.63 9.68
N ASP A 532 12.89 -8.35 9.75
CA ASP A 532 12.95 -9.76 10.17
C ASP A 532 12.88 -9.96 11.70
N ASP A 533 13.04 -8.89 12.48
CA ASP A 533 13.00 -8.89 13.95
C ASP A 533 14.07 -9.76 14.62
N LEU A 534 15.23 -9.91 13.97
CA LEU A 534 16.30 -10.74 14.51
C LEU A 534 16.94 -10.10 15.74
N SER A 535 17.29 -10.94 16.70
CA SER A 535 18.15 -10.57 17.81
C SER A 535 19.60 -10.37 17.36
N TYR A 536 20.39 -9.68 18.19
CA TYR A 536 21.83 -9.54 18.02
C TYR A 536 22.52 -10.89 17.77
N GLN A 537 22.18 -11.93 18.55
CA GLN A 537 22.81 -13.25 18.45
C GLN A 537 22.46 -13.95 17.14
N GLU A 538 21.21 -13.83 16.68
CA GLU A 538 20.79 -14.38 15.38
C GLU A 538 21.51 -13.69 14.22
N MET A 539 21.67 -12.36 14.28
CA MET A 539 22.44 -11.63 13.27
C MET A 539 23.93 -12.02 13.27
N VAL A 540 24.57 -12.14 14.44
CA VAL A 540 25.96 -12.64 14.53
C VAL A 540 26.07 -14.06 13.95
N ALA A 541 25.11 -14.94 14.26
CA ALA A 541 25.09 -16.30 13.73
C ALA A 541 24.90 -16.35 12.20
N ARG A 542 24.21 -15.35 11.62
CA ARG A 542 24.10 -15.16 10.16
C ARG A 542 25.33 -14.52 9.52
N GLY A 543 26.33 -14.11 10.31
CA GLY A 543 27.61 -13.61 9.82
C GLY A 543 27.69 -12.10 9.62
N TYR A 544 26.71 -11.33 10.11
CA TYR A 544 26.80 -9.86 10.10
C TYR A 544 27.89 -9.37 11.06
N ASP A 545 28.55 -8.24 10.73
CA ASP A 545 29.59 -7.65 11.56
C ASP A 545 29.03 -7.19 12.92
N PRO A 546 29.51 -7.75 14.06
CA PRO A 546 29.12 -7.36 15.40
C PRO A 546 29.13 -5.85 15.67
N GLN A 547 30.11 -5.13 15.12
CA GLN A 547 30.22 -3.68 15.31
C GLN A 547 29.07 -2.94 14.62
N VAL A 548 28.74 -3.32 13.39
CA VAL A 548 27.64 -2.73 12.62
C VAL A 548 26.31 -3.06 13.29
N ILE A 549 26.09 -4.30 13.74
CA ILE A 549 24.88 -4.69 14.46
C ILE A 549 24.66 -3.80 15.69
N ARG A 550 25.69 -3.65 16.54
CA ARG A 550 25.59 -2.79 17.75
C ARG A 550 25.27 -1.35 17.39
N GLN A 551 25.91 -0.82 16.35
CA GLN A 551 25.68 0.55 15.89
C GLN A 551 24.24 0.74 15.40
N VAL A 552 23.72 -0.18 14.57
CA VAL A 552 22.36 -0.14 14.04
C VAL A 552 21.32 -0.26 15.14
N ILE A 553 21.42 -1.29 16.02
CA ILE A 553 20.47 -1.46 17.13
C ILE A 553 20.44 -0.19 18.00
N ALA A 554 21.60 0.33 18.38
CA ALA A 554 21.68 1.51 19.23
C ALA A 554 21.11 2.77 18.55
N ALA A 555 21.35 2.95 17.25
CA ALA A 555 20.86 4.09 16.49
C ALA A 555 19.35 4.00 16.25
N VAL A 556 18.85 2.84 15.82
CA VAL A 556 17.42 2.59 15.64
C VAL A 556 16.68 2.87 16.94
N ASP A 557 17.08 2.28 18.06
CA ASP A 557 16.37 2.44 19.33
C ASP A 557 16.40 3.89 19.85
N ARG A 558 17.56 4.57 19.72
CA ARG A 558 17.72 5.96 20.22
C ARG A 558 16.90 6.97 19.41
N ASN A 559 16.74 6.75 18.12
CA ASN A 559 16.13 7.72 17.21
C ASN A 559 14.60 7.55 17.03
N GLU A 560 13.96 6.75 17.88
CA GLU A 560 12.50 6.56 17.86
C GLU A 560 11.73 7.89 17.96
N TYR A 561 12.22 8.84 18.76
CA TYR A 561 11.58 10.16 18.91
C TYR A 561 11.58 10.99 17.61
N LYS A 562 12.55 10.79 16.72
CA LYS A 562 12.59 11.46 15.41
C LYS A 562 11.54 10.84 14.49
N ARG A 563 11.55 9.51 14.36
CA ARG A 563 10.63 8.78 13.46
C ARG A 563 9.16 8.97 13.80
N ARG A 564 8.84 9.13 15.09
CA ARG A 564 7.47 9.47 15.57
C ARG A 564 6.97 10.83 15.08
N GLN A 565 7.85 11.70 14.58
CA GLN A 565 7.54 13.01 14.02
C GLN A 565 7.77 13.06 12.49
N ALA A 566 8.20 11.96 11.87
CA ALA A 566 8.35 11.90 10.43
C ALA A 566 6.97 11.95 9.75
N PRO A 567 6.85 12.61 8.58
CA PRO A 567 5.60 12.57 7.83
C PRO A 567 5.23 11.13 7.41
N PRO A 568 3.96 10.88 7.04
CA PRO A 568 3.57 9.64 6.40
C PRO A 568 4.32 9.48 5.07
N GLY A 569 4.48 8.25 4.61
CA GLY A 569 5.22 7.95 3.39
C GLY A 569 4.86 6.60 2.82
N VAL A 570 5.23 6.34 1.57
CA VAL A 570 4.89 5.08 0.90
C VAL A 570 5.63 3.92 1.57
N LYS A 571 4.88 2.92 2.01
CA LYS A 571 5.38 1.64 2.51
C LYS A 571 5.60 0.67 1.35
N ILE A 572 6.80 0.12 1.26
CA ILE A 572 7.18 -0.85 0.22
C ILE A 572 7.73 -2.16 0.79
N THR A 573 8.06 -2.20 2.07
CA THR A 573 8.60 -3.37 2.76
C THR A 573 7.51 -4.10 3.54
N HIS A 574 7.77 -5.32 4.01
CA HIS A 574 6.78 -6.10 4.75
C HIS A 574 6.57 -5.58 6.19
N ARG A 575 7.53 -4.83 6.73
CA ARG A 575 7.46 -4.19 8.06
C ARG A 575 8.17 -2.83 8.06
N ALA A 576 7.41 -1.76 8.13
CA ALA A 576 7.94 -0.39 8.12
C ALA A 576 8.05 0.23 9.53
N PHE A 577 8.74 1.37 9.63
CA PHE A 577 8.68 2.20 10.84
C PHE A 577 7.31 2.89 10.94
N GLY A 578 6.55 2.63 12.01
CA GLY A 578 5.23 3.21 12.21
C GLY A 578 4.24 2.20 12.77
N LYS A 579 3.11 2.01 12.09
CA LYS A 579 2.03 1.13 12.53
C LYS A 579 2.45 -0.34 12.66
N ASP A 580 3.33 -0.82 11.80
CA ASP A 580 3.85 -2.20 11.85
C ASP A 580 4.76 -2.48 13.05
N ARG A 581 5.50 -1.46 13.50
CA ARG A 581 6.53 -1.59 14.53
C ARG A 581 6.43 -0.47 15.56
N ARG A 582 5.78 -0.78 16.69
CA ARG A 582 5.41 0.18 17.74
C ARG A 582 6.35 0.08 18.94
N LEU A 583 7.46 0.83 18.96
CA LEU A 583 8.38 0.87 20.12
C LEU A 583 8.21 2.12 21.00
N PRO A 584 8.50 2.03 22.32
CA PRO A 584 8.47 3.19 23.19
C PRO A 584 9.65 4.13 22.95
N ILE A 585 9.40 5.45 23.00
CA ILE A 585 10.47 6.47 22.98
C ILE A 585 11.33 6.37 24.24
N VAL A 586 10.69 6.25 25.41
CA VAL A 586 11.39 6.11 26.70
C VAL A 586 11.75 4.64 26.89
N ASN A 587 12.92 4.25 26.38
CA ASN A 587 13.37 2.86 26.37
C ASN A 587 14.81 2.70 26.92
N ARG A 588 14.95 1.92 28.00
CA ARG A 588 16.24 1.52 28.58
C ARG A 588 16.61 0.06 28.30
N TYR A 589 15.76 -0.70 27.62
CA TYR A 589 16.11 -2.04 27.18
C TYR A 589 17.32 -1.97 26.26
N ARG A 590 18.29 -2.86 26.49
CA ARG A 590 19.45 -3.06 25.64
C ARG A 590 19.58 -4.56 25.46
N GLN A 591 19.65 -5.02 24.21
CA GLN A 591 19.95 -6.42 23.96
C GLN A 591 21.33 -6.72 24.55
N HIS A 592 21.40 -7.70 25.45
CA HIS A 592 22.66 -8.10 26.05
C HIS A 592 23.42 -8.96 25.06
N ASP A 593 24.67 -8.59 24.82
CA ASP A 593 25.67 -9.55 24.39
C ASP A 593 25.74 -10.59 25.52
N ALA A 594 25.38 -11.85 25.25
CA ALA A 594 25.70 -12.91 26.20
C ALA A 594 27.24 -13.09 26.16
N GLY A 595 27.93 -12.30 26.98
CA GLY A 595 29.38 -12.26 27.12
C GLY A 595 29.76 -11.90 28.55
#